data_AF-A0A7U9RDB0-F1
#
_entry.id   AF-A0A7U9RDB0-F1
#
_cell.length_a   1.000
_cell.length_b   1.000
_cell.length_c   1.000
_cell.angle_alpha   90.00
_cell.angle_beta   90.00
_cell.angle_gamma   90.00
#
_symmetry.space_group_name_H-M   'P 1'
#
loop_
_entity.id
_entity.type
_entity.pdbx_description
1 polymer ?
#
loop_
_entity_poly.entity_id
_entity_poly.type
_entity_poly.pdbx_seq_one_letter_code
_entity_poly.pdbx_strand_id
1 'polypeptide(L)'
;MHCTLLKGADVELLKEYQEAAGGNIRYLTVSPEIEGIVEAIPAMKDLGIVVAIGHSGADYDTSMKAIENGAASCTHIFNAMKLLHQHFPAIMGAALESDIYCEAICDGRHLHPAVVRLLIKTKGLDKVVAITDSIMAAGLPDGNYKLGVNDVVVVDGDAKLASNGVRAGSTLTTGAALKNLMAFTARPMEEILRLLTENPAKLIGVFDKKGSIAEGKDADIVILDRMDNVVDTFVMGKLVVR
;
A
#
# COMPACT_ATOMS: atom_id res chain seq x y z
N MET A 1 7.97 18.95 -6.50
CA MET A 1 8.00 17.77 -7.40
C MET A 1 8.44 18.23 -8.77
N HIS A 2 9.45 17.61 -9.35
CA HIS A 2 9.83 17.87 -10.74
C HIS A 2 8.69 17.36 -11.65
N CYS A 3 7.94 18.30 -12.24
CA CYS A 3 6.75 18.06 -13.06
C CYS A 3 7.01 17.13 -14.28
N THR A 4 8.28 16.91 -14.64
CA THR A 4 8.70 16.06 -15.76
C THR A 4 8.54 14.55 -15.53
N LEU A 5 8.42 14.12 -14.27
CA LEU A 5 8.25 12.69 -13.92
C LEU A 5 6.78 12.26 -13.90
N LEU A 6 5.84 13.21 -13.87
CA LEU A 6 4.41 12.91 -13.98
C LEU A 6 4.04 12.82 -15.46
N LYS A 7 3.35 11.74 -15.83
CA LYS A 7 2.92 11.47 -17.20
C LYS A 7 1.41 11.26 -17.23
N GLY A 8 0.77 11.67 -18.32
CA GLY A 8 -0.61 11.30 -18.61
C GLY A 8 -0.74 9.81 -18.91
N ALA A 9 -1.95 9.35 -19.23
CA ALA A 9 -2.15 7.97 -19.65
C ALA A 9 -1.38 7.66 -20.94
N ASP A 10 -0.49 6.66 -20.88
CA ASP A 10 0.27 6.17 -22.02
C ASP A 10 0.41 4.65 -21.91
N VAL A 11 -0.53 3.93 -22.54
CA VAL A 11 -0.61 2.47 -22.48
C VAL A 11 0.52 1.83 -23.28
N GLU A 12 1.00 2.46 -24.36
CA GLU A 12 2.10 1.92 -25.16
C GLU A 12 3.41 2.00 -24.37
N LEU A 13 3.68 3.13 -23.70
CA LEU A 13 4.82 3.23 -22.80
C LEU A 13 4.74 2.22 -21.64
N LEU A 14 3.54 2.01 -21.08
CA LEU A 14 3.36 1.00 -20.03
C LEU A 14 3.65 -0.42 -20.54
N LYS A 15 3.28 -0.75 -21.79
CA LYS A 15 3.62 -2.02 -22.42
C LYS A 15 5.13 -2.17 -22.58
N GLU A 16 5.82 -1.13 -23.05
CA GLU A 16 7.29 -1.12 -23.15
C GLU A 16 7.94 -1.38 -21.78
N TYR A 17 7.44 -0.74 -20.72
CA TYR A 17 7.92 -0.97 -19.36
C TYR A 17 7.61 -2.38 -18.85
N GLN A 18 6.43 -2.91 -19.15
CA GLN A 18 6.07 -4.25 -18.74
C GLN A 18 6.91 -5.31 -19.47
N GLU A 19 7.21 -5.10 -20.74
CA GLU A 19 8.14 -5.94 -21.51
C GLU A 19 9.56 -5.86 -20.93
N ALA A 20 10.07 -4.64 -20.69
CA ALA A 20 11.39 -4.43 -20.10
C ALA A 20 11.52 -5.04 -18.69
N ALA A 21 10.43 -5.05 -17.91
CA ALA A 21 10.35 -5.69 -16.61
C ALA A 21 10.19 -7.22 -16.68
N GLY A 22 10.08 -7.82 -17.88
CA GLY A 22 9.82 -9.24 -18.04
C GLY A 22 8.47 -9.68 -17.47
N GLY A 23 7.47 -8.80 -17.53
CA GLY A 23 6.14 -9.03 -16.97
C GLY A 23 6.05 -8.89 -15.45
N ASN A 24 7.04 -8.26 -14.79
CA ASN A 24 7.09 -8.17 -13.32
C ASN A 24 6.48 -6.90 -12.73
N ILE A 25 5.93 -5.98 -13.53
CA ILE A 25 5.05 -4.94 -12.99
C ILE A 25 3.73 -5.65 -12.65
N ARG A 26 3.44 -5.77 -11.36
CA ARG A 26 2.25 -6.45 -10.83
C ARG A 26 1.22 -5.50 -10.25
N TYR A 27 1.63 -4.26 -10.00
CA TYR A 27 0.83 -3.27 -9.30
C TYR A 27 1.17 -1.88 -9.81
N LEU A 28 0.16 -1.03 -10.01
CA LEU A 28 0.31 0.36 -10.45
C LEU A 28 -0.71 1.26 -9.75
N THR A 29 -0.24 2.34 -9.15
CA THR A 29 -1.10 3.41 -8.63
C THR A 29 -1.30 4.50 -9.69
N VAL A 30 -2.55 4.93 -9.89
CA VAL A 30 -2.93 5.98 -10.84
C VAL A 30 -3.84 7.02 -10.20
N SER A 31 -3.88 8.22 -10.78
CA SER A 31 -4.77 9.31 -10.37
C SER A 31 -5.97 9.39 -11.33
N PRO A 32 -7.20 9.03 -10.90
CA PRO A 32 -8.37 8.93 -11.79
C PRO A 32 -8.73 10.21 -12.56
N GLU A 33 -8.45 11.38 -12.01
CA GLU A 33 -8.78 12.67 -12.64
C GLU A 33 -7.90 13.04 -13.84
N ILE A 34 -6.80 12.31 -14.05
CA ILE A 34 -5.91 12.53 -15.18
C ILE A 34 -6.55 11.95 -16.44
N GLU A 35 -6.62 12.77 -17.49
CA GLU A 35 -7.24 12.41 -18.76
C GLU A 35 -6.71 11.08 -19.31
N GLY A 36 -7.64 10.19 -19.69
CA GLY A 36 -7.35 8.87 -20.26
C GLY A 36 -7.03 7.78 -19.23
N ILE A 37 -6.81 8.10 -17.94
CA ILE A 37 -6.47 7.08 -16.93
C ILE A 37 -7.62 6.12 -16.73
N VAL A 38 -8.84 6.61 -16.52
CA VAL A 38 -10.03 5.79 -16.24
C VAL A 38 -10.30 4.80 -17.38
N GLU A 39 -10.17 5.25 -18.62
CA GLU A 39 -10.35 4.46 -19.84
C GLU A 39 -9.21 3.45 -20.06
N ALA A 40 -8.01 3.73 -19.55
CA ALA A 40 -6.85 2.87 -19.70
C ALA A 40 -6.80 1.71 -18.69
N ILE A 41 -7.55 1.77 -17.59
CA ILE A 41 -7.55 0.74 -16.52
C ILE A 41 -7.79 -0.69 -17.08
N PRO A 42 -8.78 -0.94 -17.97
CA PRO A 42 -8.98 -2.28 -18.53
C PRO A 42 -7.73 -2.79 -19.26
N ALA A 43 -7.07 -1.94 -20.06
CA ALA A 43 -5.85 -2.31 -20.77
C ALA A 43 -4.67 -2.58 -19.80
N MET A 44 -4.55 -1.85 -18.69
CA MET A 44 -3.56 -2.12 -17.65
C MET A 44 -3.79 -3.50 -17.00
N LYS A 45 -5.06 -3.86 -16.76
CA LYS A 45 -5.42 -5.18 -16.23
C LYS A 45 -5.13 -6.32 -17.19
N ASP A 46 -5.37 -6.11 -18.49
CA ASP A 46 -5.05 -7.10 -19.53
C ASP A 46 -3.55 -7.40 -19.59
N LEU A 47 -2.70 -6.48 -19.12
CA LEU A 47 -1.25 -6.70 -18.93
C LEU A 47 -0.89 -7.47 -17.63
N GLY A 48 -1.89 -7.92 -16.87
CA GLY A 48 -1.71 -8.62 -15.60
C GLY A 48 -1.31 -7.71 -14.44
N ILE A 49 -1.62 -6.40 -14.52
CA ILE A 49 -1.28 -5.40 -13.51
C ILE A 49 -2.52 -5.11 -12.65
N VAL A 50 -2.37 -5.18 -11.33
CA VAL A 50 -3.36 -4.67 -10.39
C VAL A 50 -3.31 -3.15 -10.38
N VAL A 51 -4.43 -2.51 -10.69
CA VAL A 51 -4.52 -1.05 -10.68
C VAL A 51 -5.08 -0.58 -9.34
N ALA A 52 -4.46 0.45 -8.78
CA ALA A 52 -4.93 1.14 -7.60
C ALA A 52 -5.09 2.63 -7.83
N ILE A 53 -5.98 3.25 -7.06
CA ILE A 53 -6.19 4.70 -7.10
C ILE A 53 -5.49 5.37 -5.91
N GLY A 54 -4.81 6.49 -6.15
CA GLY A 54 -4.07 7.21 -5.12
C GLY A 54 -3.42 8.46 -5.68
N HIS A 55 -2.78 9.28 -4.82
CA HIS A 55 -2.15 10.54 -5.22
C HIS A 55 -3.08 11.42 -6.08
N SER A 56 -4.33 11.58 -5.64
CA SER A 56 -5.42 12.03 -6.50
C SER A 56 -6.31 13.08 -5.84
N GLY A 57 -6.67 14.07 -6.63
CA GLY A 57 -7.67 15.09 -6.38
C GLY A 57 -9.08 14.76 -6.90
N ALA A 58 -9.29 13.55 -7.42
CA ALA A 58 -10.54 13.12 -8.06
C ALA A 58 -11.76 13.27 -7.15
N ASP A 59 -12.90 13.59 -7.77
CA ASP A 59 -14.20 13.52 -7.12
C ASP A 59 -14.66 12.06 -6.95
N TYR A 60 -15.80 11.90 -6.29
CA TYR A 60 -16.38 10.60 -6.00
C TYR A 60 -16.75 9.85 -7.29
N ASP A 61 -17.47 10.49 -8.21
CA ASP A 61 -17.97 9.85 -9.42
C ASP A 61 -16.85 9.39 -10.35
N THR A 62 -15.80 10.19 -10.51
CA THR A 62 -14.61 9.83 -11.29
C THR A 62 -13.87 8.65 -10.65
N SER A 63 -13.78 8.63 -9.33
CA SER A 63 -13.14 7.53 -8.59
C SER A 63 -13.95 6.23 -8.68
N MET A 64 -15.28 6.32 -8.61
CA MET A 64 -16.17 5.16 -8.80
C MET A 64 -16.06 4.59 -10.22
N LYS A 65 -16.00 5.43 -11.26
CA LYS A 65 -15.75 4.97 -12.63
C LYS A 65 -14.41 4.23 -12.77
N ALA A 66 -13.37 4.69 -12.09
CA ALA A 66 -12.08 3.99 -12.07
C ALA A 66 -12.20 2.58 -11.44
N ILE A 67 -12.98 2.47 -10.36
CA ILE A 67 -13.27 1.21 -9.68
C ILE A 67 -14.11 0.28 -10.56
N GLU A 68 -15.15 0.80 -11.21
CA GLU A 68 -16.00 0.08 -12.17
C GLU A 68 -15.19 -0.45 -13.36
N ASN A 69 -14.21 0.31 -13.85
CA ASN A 69 -13.26 -0.12 -14.88
C ASN A 69 -12.17 -1.07 -14.35
N GLY A 70 -12.15 -1.34 -13.05
CA GLY A 70 -11.41 -2.44 -12.45
C GLY A 70 -10.25 -2.06 -11.56
N ALA A 71 -10.12 -0.81 -11.12
CA ALA A 71 -9.23 -0.50 -10.00
C ALA A 71 -9.63 -1.34 -8.78
N ALA A 72 -8.64 -1.95 -8.13
CA ALA A 72 -8.83 -2.99 -7.11
C ALA A 72 -8.33 -2.59 -5.73
N SER A 73 -7.59 -1.48 -5.60
CA SER A 73 -7.09 -0.97 -4.32
C SER A 73 -7.08 0.57 -4.29
N CYS A 74 -7.06 1.14 -3.09
CA CYS A 74 -6.70 2.54 -2.85
C CYS A 74 -5.38 2.59 -2.09
N THR A 75 -4.36 3.17 -2.73
CA THR A 75 -3.00 3.27 -2.18
C THR A 75 -2.97 4.23 -0.99
N HIS A 76 -2.30 3.80 0.09
CA HIS A 76 -2.11 4.51 1.37
C HIS A 76 -3.25 5.46 1.77
N ILE A 77 -4.48 4.94 1.84
CA ILE A 77 -5.71 5.69 2.07
C ILE A 77 -5.54 6.77 3.16
N PHE A 78 -6.18 7.92 2.94
CA PHE A 78 -6.05 9.19 3.69
C PHE A 78 -4.81 10.03 3.37
N ASN A 79 -3.78 9.50 2.71
CA ASN A 79 -2.56 10.22 2.41
C ASN A 79 -2.54 10.72 0.95
N ALA A 80 -2.03 11.94 0.73
CA ALA A 80 -1.88 12.56 -0.59
C ALA A 80 -3.14 12.50 -1.49
N MET A 81 -4.33 12.66 -0.89
CA MET A 81 -5.60 12.61 -1.60
C MET A 81 -6.59 13.63 -1.07
N LYS A 82 -7.63 13.93 -1.84
CA LYS A 82 -8.64 14.90 -1.43
C LYS A 82 -9.43 14.41 -0.21
N LEU A 83 -9.68 15.32 0.73
CA LEU A 83 -10.36 15.01 1.99
C LEU A 83 -11.84 14.67 1.76
N LEU A 84 -12.36 13.78 2.58
CA LEU A 84 -13.78 13.48 2.64
C LEU A 84 -14.54 14.63 3.30
N HIS A 85 -15.60 15.08 2.64
CA HIS A 85 -16.58 16.02 3.15
C HIS A 85 -18.00 15.47 2.88
N GLN A 86 -18.98 15.73 3.75
CA GLN A 86 -20.33 15.13 3.63
C GLN A 86 -21.07 15.50 2.33
N HIS A 87 -20.68 16.58 1.66
CA HIS A 87 -21.19 17.00 0.35
C HIS A 87 -20.20 16.78 -0.81
N PHE A 88 -19.00 16.29 -0.51
CA PHE A 88 -17.96 16.00 -1.50
C PHE A 88 -17.07 14.86 -0.96
N PRO A 89 -17.52 13.59 -1.09
CA PRO A 89 -16.81 12.46 -0.50
C PRO A 89 -15.44 12.20 -1.14
N ALA A 90 -15.26 12.62 -2.40
CA ALA A 90 -14.04 12.45 -3.19
C ALA A 90 -13.59 10.98 -3.34
N ILE A 91 -12.36 10.79 -3.78
CA ILE A 91 -11.68 9.47 -3.84
C ILE A 91 -11.75 8.71 -2.51
N MET A 92 -11.64 9.40 -1.37
CA MET A 92 -11.71 8.77 -0.05
C MET A 92 -13.08 8.12 0.19
N GLY A 93 -14.17 8.80 -0.15
CA GLY A 93 -15.52 8.25 -0.05
C GLY A 93 -15.72 7.02 -0.94
N ALA A 94 -15.29 7.11 -2.20
CA ALA A 94 -15.39 6.00 -3.17
C ALA A 94 -14.63 4.75 -2.71
N ALA A 95 -13.40 4.93 -2.20
CA ALA A 95 -12.60 3.82 -1.68
C ALA A 95 -13.20 3.20 -0.40
N LEU A 96 -13.79 4.02 0.47
CA LEU A 96 -14.42 3.54 1.72
C LEU A 96 -15.75 2.82 1.48
N GLU A 97 -16.54 3.27 0.51
CA GLU A 97 -17.85 2.70 0.19
C GLU A 97 -17.78 1.42 -0.65
N SER A 98 -16.84 1.34 -1.59
CA SER A 98 -16.72 0.20 -2.51
C SER A 98 -16.07 -1.03 -1.87
N ASP A 99 -15.97 -2.13 -2.62
CA ASP A 99 -15.35 -3.39 -2.18
C ASP A 99 -13.85 -3.53 -2.53
N ILE A 100 -13.21 -2.46 -3.02
CA ILE A 100 -11.77 -2.46 -3.28
C ILE A 100 -10.99 -2.56 -1.98
N TYR A 101 -9.73 -2.99 -2.06
CA TYR A 101 -8.83 -2.95 -0.91
C TYR A 101 -8.46 -1.50 -0.55
N CYS A 102 -8.12 -1.26 0.71
CA CYS A 102 -7.58 0.01 1.17
C CYS A 102 -6.25 -0.25 1.86
N GLU A 103 -5.20 0.39 1.38
CA GLU A 103 -3.86 0.25 1.93
C GLU A 103 -3.63 1.25 3.06
N ALA A 104 -3.03 0.83 4.16
CA ALA A 104 -2.83 1.67 5.33
C ALA A 104 -1.39 1.59 5.85
N ILE A 105 -0.79 2.76 6.10
CA ILE A 105 0.50 2.90 6.76
C ILE A 105 0.24 3.02 8.27
N CYS A 106 0.50 1.94 9.01
CA CYS A 106 0.15 1.83 10.43
C CYS A 106 1.34 2.16 11.36
N ASP A 107 1.96 3.32 11.16
CA ASP A 107 3.11 3.80 11.96
C ASP A 107 2.74 4.75 13.11
N GLY A 108 1.46 5.10 13.23
CA GLY A 108 0.94 6.08 14.20
C GLY A 108 1.24 7.56 13.85
N ARG A 109 1.86 7.82 12.69
CA ARG A 109 2.26 9.16 12.21
C ARG A 109 1.52 9.55 10.94
N HIS A 110 1.42 8.65 9.98
CA HIS A 110 0.57 8.82 8.79
C HIS A 110 -0.89 8.80 9.20
N LEU A 111 -1.26 7.82 10.02
CA LEU A 111 -2.61 7.67 10.54
C LEU A 111 -2.60 7.68 12.06
N HIS A 112 -3.48 8.49 12.64
CA HIS A 112 -3.79 8.38 14.07
C HIS A 112 -4.39 6.98 14.35
N PRO A 113 -4.09 6.32 15.49
CA PRO A 113 -4.62 4.98 15.80
C PRO A 113 -6.14 4.84 15.70
N ALA A 114 -6.88 5.92 16.02
CA ALA A 114 -8.34 5.93 15.86
C ALA A 114 -8.80 5.86 14.39
N VAL A 115 -8.03 6.43 13.45
CA VAL A 115 -8.31 6.35 12.01
C VAL A 115 -8.05 4.94 11.49
N VAL A 116 -7.01 4.26 11.98
CA VAL A 116 -6.77 2.84 11.65
C VAL A 116 -7.94 1.97 12.11
N ARG A 117 -8.43 2.16 13.34
CA ARG A 117 -9.62 1.45 13.84
C ARG A 117 -10.88 1.78 13.04
N LEU A 118 -11.07 3.05 12.65
CA LEU A 118 -12.20 3.47 11.83
C LEU A 118 -12.15 2.80 10.45
N LEU A 119 -11.00 2.77 9.80
CA LEU A 119 -10.81 2.09 8.53
C LEU A 119 -11.20 0.62 8.62
N ILE A 120 -10.68 -0.10 9.62
CA ILE A 120 -11.02 -1.52 9.84
C ILE A 120 -12.52 -1.69 10.14
N LYS A 121 -13.14 -0.77 10.88
CA LYS A 121 -14.57 -0.82 11.17
C LYS A 121 -15.42 -0.61 9.91
N THR A 122 -14.97 0.22 8.98
CA THR A 122 -15.69 0.54 7.73
C THR A 122 -15.46 -0.54 6.66
N LYS A 123 -14.20 -0.91 6.40
CA LYS A 123 -13.82 -1.85 5.33
C LYS A 123 -13.89 -3.32 5.75
N GLY A 124 -13.87 -3.59 7.05
CA GLY A 124 -13.65 -4.93 7.57
C GLY A 124 -12.18 -5.37 7.49
N LEU A 125 -11.86 -6.46 8.18
CA LEU A 125 -10.50 -7.01 8.19
C LEU A 125 -10.07 -7.57 6.82
N ASP A 126 -11.00 -7.92 5.95
CA ASP A 126 -10.71 -8.61 4.68
C ASP A 126 -10.37 -7.65 3.52
N LYS A 127 -10.59 -6.35 3.71
CA LYS A 127 -10.38 -5.31 2.67
C LYS A 127 -9.37 -4.24 3.09
N VAL A 128 -8.62 -4.48 4.16
CA VAL A 128 -7.50 -3.62 4.55
C VAL A 128 -6.19 -4.34 4.26
N VAL A 129 -5.25 -3.65 3.62
CA VAL A 129 -3.88 -4.13 3.41
C VAL A 129 -2.95 -3.21 4.19
N ALA A 130 -2.24 -3.74 5.18
CA ALA A 130 -1.25 -2.96 5.89
C ALA A 130 0.05 -2.94 5.07
N ILE A 131 0.51 -1.74 4.74
CA ILE A 131 1.74 -1.51 3.99
C ILE A 131 2.72 -0.70 4.83
N THR A 132 4.00 -0.76 4.47
CA THR A 132 5.01 0.08 5.11
C THR A 132 5.08 1.45 4.44
N ASP A 133 5.01 1.50 3.11
CA ASP A 133 5.46 2.65 2.32
C ASP A 133 6.88 3.09 2.73
N SER A 134 7.72 2.12 3.10
CA SER A 134 9.04 2.35 3.67
C SER A 134 10.02 2.82 2.61
N ILE A 135 10.85 3.80 2.96
CA ILE A 135 11.96 4.26 2.13
C ILE A 135 13.27 3.60 2.56
N MET A 136 14.37 3.91 1.85
CA MET A 136 15.71 3.36 2.11
C MET A 136 16.22 3.55 3.56
N ALA A 137 15.63 4.48 4.32
CA ALA A 137 15.98 4.76 5.71
C ALA A 137 15.38 3.76 6.72
N ALA A 138 14.45 2.89 6.32
CA ALA A 138 13.85 1.91 7.23
C ALA A 138 14.91 0.93 7.78
N GLY A 139 14.98 0.82 9.10
CA GLY A 139 16.00 0.03 9.79
C GLY A 139 17.38 0.70 9.93
N LEU A 140 17.52 1.96 9.49
CA LEU A 140 18.74 2.76 9.65
C LEU A 140 18.54 3.89 10.69
N PRO A 141 19.62 4.46 11.24
CA PRO A 141 19.53 5.61 12.15
C PRO A 141 18.95 6.87 11.48
N ASP A 142 18.53 7.84 12.29
CA ASP A 142 18.18 9.18 11.81
C ASP A 142 19.32 9.80 10.99
N GLY A 143 18.96 10.57 9.96
CA GLY A 143 19.94 11.13 9.03
C GLY A 143 19.35 11.66 7.72
N ASN A 144 20.23 11.89 6.75
CA ASN A 144 19.88 12.40 5.42
C ASN A 144 19.89 11.26 4.39
N TYR A 145 18.83 11.17 3.60
CA TYR A 145 18.55 10.10 2.65
C TYR A 145 17.99 10.63 1.32
N LYS A 146 17.76 9.74 0.35
CA LYS A 146 17.12 10.04 -0.93
C LYS A 146 15.83 9.25 -1.12
N LEU A 147 14.83 9.88 -1.73
CA LEU A 147 13.64 9.21 -2.28
C LEU A 147 13.46 9.65 -3.74
N GLY A 148 13.87 8.77 -4.66
CA GLY A 148 14.06 9.15 -6.06
C GLY A 148 15.06 10.31 -6.16
N VAL A 149 14.61 11.43 -6.74
CA VAL A 149 15.43 12.65 -6.85
C VAL A 149 15.37 13.55 -5.62
N ASN A 150 14.47 13.28 -4.66
CA ASN A 150 14.20 14.18 -3.55
C ASN A 150 15.11 13.90 -2.34
N ASP A 151 15.58 14.97 -1.69
CA ASP A 151 16.24 14.91 -0.39
C ASP A 151 15.24 14.69 0.74
N VAL A 152 15.56 13.74 1.62
CA VAL A 152 14.76 13.38 2.78
C VAL A 152 15.62 13.50 4.04
N VAL A 153 15.06 14.09 5.09
CA VAL A 153 15.65 14.10 6.43
C VAL A 153 14.77 13.26 7.34
N VAL A 154 15.39 12.37 8.09
CA VAL A 154 14.74 11.52 9.10
C VAL A 154 15.14 12.01 10.47
N VAL A 155 14.14 12.36 11.29
CA VAL A 155 14.29 12.76 12.69
C VAL A 155 13.23 12.04 13.52
N ASP A 156 13.65 11.36 14.59
CA ASP A 156 12.82 10.49 15.43
C ASP A 156 12.02 9.46 14.61
N GLY A 157 12.67 8.93 13.57
CA GLY A 157 12.08 8.01 12.58
C GLY A 157 11.05 8.63 11.62
N ASP A 158 10.75 9.94 11.68
CA ASP A 158 9.82 10.61 10.78
C ASP A 158 10.52 11.13 9.51
N ALA A 159 10.23 10.51 8.37
CA ALA A 159 10.86 10.84 7.08
C ALA A 159 10.13 12.00 6.38
N LYS A 160 10.82 13.12 6.19
CA LYS A 160 10.26 14.32 5.56
C LYS A 160 11.15 14.87 4.45
N LEU A 161 10.54 15.41 3.41
CA LEU A 161 11.25 16.15 2.37
C LEU A 161 12.02 17.33 2.99
N ALA A 162 13.32 17.42 2.70
CA ALA A 162 14.17 18.51 3.18
C ALA A 162 13.67 19.89 2.69
N SER A 163 13.00 19.93 1.54
CA SER A 163 12.55 21.17 0.90
C SER A 163 11.37 21.85 1.59
N ASN A 164 10.46 21.10 2.22
CA ASN A 164 9.19 21.64 2.72
C ASN A 164 8.62 20.92 3.94
N GLY A 165 9.32 19.92 4.50
CA GLY A 165 8.87 19.20 5.69
C GLY A 165 7.67 18.28 5.48
N VAL A 166 7.20 18.08 4.24
CA VAL A 166 6.11 17.15 3.93
C VAL A 166 6.63 15.72 4.09
N ARG A 167 5.82 14.85 4.71
CA ARG A 167 6.16 13.44 4.91
C ARG A 167 6.34 12.72 3.57
N ALA A 168 7.39 11.92 3.44
CA ALA A 168 7.73 11.23 2.20
C ALA A 168 8.10 9.78 2.49
N GLY A 169 7.11 8.90 2.32
CA GLY A 169 7.16 7.51 2.77
C GLY A 169 7.35 7.39 4.28
N SER A 170 7.79 6.23 4.74
CA SER A 170 7.97 5.91 6.15
C SER A 170 9.31 5.22 6.44
N THR A 171 9.60 5.04 7.73
CA THR A 171 10.66 4.14 8.22
C THR A 171 10.08 2.86 8.82
N LEU A 172 8.78 2.60 8.60
CA LEU A 172 8.03 1.50 9.20
C LEU A 172 8.53 0.15 8.66
N THR A 173 8.73 -0.82 9.55
CA THR A 173 8.94 -2.21 9.16
C THR A 173 7.66 -3.01 9.33
N THR A 174 7.50 -4.10 8.57
CA THR A 174 6.31 -4.98 8.65
C THR A 174 6.09 -5.53 10.06
N GLY A 175 7.16 -5.89 10.78
CA GLY A 175 7.08 -6.35 12.18
C GLY A 175 6.60 -5.25 13.13
N ALA A 176 7.07 -4.01 12.95
CA ALA A 176 6.56 -2.87 13.73
C ALA A 176 5.10 -2.54 13.37
N ALA A 177 4.72 -2.68 12.09
CA ALA A 177 3.33 -2.50 11.64
C ALA A 177 2.39 -3.52 12.33
N LEU A 178 2.80 -4.79 12.44
CA LEU A 178 2.05 -5.83 13.17
C LEU A 178 1.82 -5.43 14.64
N LYS A 179 2.89 -5.07 15.35
CA LYS A 179 2.81 -4.67 16.76
C LYS A 179 1.93 -3.44 16.95
N ASN A 180 2.07 -2.44 16.06
CA ASN A 180 1.23 -1.25 16.07
C ASN A 180 -0.24 -1.59 15.84
N LEU A 181 -0.56 -2.43 14.85
CA LEU A 181 -1.94 -2.85 14.59
C LEU A 181 -2.57 -3.56 15.79
N MET A 182 -1.84 -4.49 16.42
CA MET A 182 -2.28 -5.16 17.65
C MET A 182 -2.53 -4.14 18.77
N ALA A 183 -1.58 -3.22 19.00
CA ALA A 183 -1.72 -2.17 20.02
C ALA A 183 -2.87 -1.19 19.74
N PHE A 184 -3.05 -0.77 18.48
CA PHE A 184 -4.05 0.22 18.10
C PHE A 184 -5.47 -0.33 18.17
N THR A 185 -5.65 -1.63 17.88
CA THR A 185 -6.94 -2.29 17.76
C THR A 185 -7.32 -3.12 18.99
N ALA A 186 -6.34 -3.46 19.84
CA ALA A 186 -6.47 -4.43 20.92
C ALA A 186 -7.01 -5.80 20.46
N ARG A 187 -6.78 -6.14 19.18
CA ARG A 187 -7.16 -7.44 18.59
C ARG A 187 -5.99 -8.43 18.65
N PRO A 188 -6.30 -9.73 18.74
CA PRO A 188 -5.28 -10.77 18.71
C PRO A 188 -4.59 -10.84 17.34
N MET A 189 -3.36 -11.36 17.32
CA MET A 189 -2.50 -11.41 16.12
C MET A 189 -3.19 -12.15 14.97
N GLU A 190 -3.88 -13.24 15.26
CA GLU A 190 -4.56 -14.12 14.31
C GLU A 190 -5.63 -13.40 13.49
N GLU A 191 -6.28 -12.37 14.06
CA GLU A 191 -7.22 -11.54 13.33
C GLU A 191 -6.52 -10.55 12.41
N ILE A 192 -5.44 -9.94 12.89
CA ILE A 192 -4.73 -8.84 12.24
C ILE A 192 -3.78 -9.31 11.15
N LEU A 193 -3.19 -10.50 11.27
CA LEU A 193 -2.20 -11.02 10.34
C LEU A 193 -2.66 -11.01 8.88
N ARG A 194 -3.97 -11.20 8.64
CA ARG A 194 -4.52 -11.19 7.28
C ARG A 194 -4.28 -9.88 6.54
N LEU A 195 -4.22 -8.75 7.25
CA LEU A 195 -3.92 -7.43 6.66
C LEU A 195 -2.50 -7.38 6.06
N LEU A 196 -1.58 -8.19 6.57
CA LEU A 196 -0.16 -8.21 6.19
C LEU A 196 0.21 -9.40 5.30
N THR A 197 -0.65 -10.41 5.19
CA THR A 197 -0.34 -11.70 4.56
C THR A 197 -1.39 -12.11 3.53
N GLU A 198 -2.55 -12.57 3.98
CA GLU A 198 -3.63 -13.09 3.13
C GLU A 198 -4.19 -12.03 2.17
N ASN A 199 -4.50 -10.83 2.68
CA ASN A 199 -5.11 -9.76 1.88
C ASN A 199 -4.19 -9.26 0.75
N PRO A 200 -2.91 -8.91 0.99
CA PRO A 200 -2.02 -8.54 -0.11
C PRO A 200 -1.82 -9.70 -1.10
N ALA A 201 -1.71 -10.95 -0.64
CA ALA A 201 -1.58 -12.10 -1.53
C ALA A 201 -2.82 -12.30 -2.43
N LYS A 202 -4.03 -12.07 -1.89
CA LYS A 202 -5.28 -12.08 -2.67
C LYS A 202 -5.35 -10.92 -3.64
N LEU A 203 -4.98 -9.71 -3.20
CA LEU A 203 -5.00 -8.49 -4.02
C LEU A 203 -4.16 -8.64 -5.29
N ILE A 204 -2.93 -9.17 -5.17
CA ILE A 204 -2.03 -9.39 -6.31
C ILE A 204 -2.15 -10.79 -6.96
N GLY A 205 -3.17 -11.57 -6.60
CA GLY A 205 -3.50 -12.82 -7.30
C GLY A 205 -2.50 -13.97 -7.09
N VAL A 206 -1.82 -14.02 -5.94
CA VAL A 206 -0.83 -15.07 -5.60
C VAL A 206 -1.21 -15.88 -4.36
N PHE A 207 -2.47 -15.80 -3.92
CA PHE A 207 -2.94 -16.50 -2.73
C PHE A 207 -2.94 -18.02 -2.89
N ASP A 208 -2.89 -18.56 -4.11
CA ASP A 208 -2.67 -20.00 -4.33
C ASP A 208 -1.31 -20.48 -3.81
N LYS A 209 -0.31 -19.58 -3.72
CA LYS A 209 1.06 -19.91 -3.29
C LYS A 209 1.49 -19.24 -2.00
N LYS A 210 0.94 -18.07 -1.67
CA LYS A 210 1.39 -17.19 -0.57
C LYS A 210 0.26 -16.85 0.39
N GLY A 211 0.62 -16.16 1.47
CA GLY A 211 -0.32 -15.45 2.36
C GLY A 211 -1.04 -16.30 3.41
N SER A 212 -0.86 -17.63 3.41
CA SER A 212 -1.32 -18.48 4.51
C SER A 212 -0.45 -19.75 4.62
N ILE A 213 -0.50 -20.40 5.77
CA ILE A 213 0.13 -21.71 5.98
C ILE A 213 -0.89 -22.79 5.60
N ALA A 214 -0.69 -23.44 4.47
CA ALA A 214 -1.51 -24.53 3.97
C ALA A 214 -0.69 -25.47 3.10
N GLU A 215 -1.10 -26.73 3.01
CA GLU A 215 -0.47 -27.70 2.11
C GLU A 215 -0.48 -27.20 0.66
N GLY A 216 0.64 -27.42 -0.06
CA GLY A 216 0.80 -26.99 -1.46
C GLY A 216 1.26 -25.55 -1.65
N LYS A 217 1.27 -24.71 -0.60
CA LYS A 217 1.80 -23.33 -0.67
C LYS A 217 3.32 -23.29 -0.47
N ASP A 218 3.92 -22.18 -0.88
CA ASP A 218 5.36 -21.95 -0.68
C ASP A 218 5.65 -21.80 0.82
N ALA A 219 6.74 -22.42 1.28
CA ALA A 219 7.20 -22.35 2.66
C ALA A 219 7.90 -21.01 2.97
N ASP A 220 7.16 -19.91 2.79
CA ASP A 220 7.50 -18.56 3.23
C ASP A 220 6.91 -18.34 4.62
N ILE A 221 7.75 -18.46 5.65
CA ILE A 221 7.32 -18.54 7.05
C ILE A 221 8.19 -17.61 7.89
N VAL A 222 7.56 -16.87 8.81
CA VAL A 222 8.26 -16.11 9.84
C VAL A 222 7.95 -16.75 11.19
N ILE A 223 8.99 -16.98 11.99
CA ILE A 223 8.89 -17.44 13.37
C ILE A 223 9.04 -16.23 14.28
N LEU A 224 8.09 -16.06 15.21
CA LEU A 224 8.08 -14.97 16.18
C LEU A 224 8.33 -15.50 17.60
N ASP A 225 8.99 -14.71 18.45
CA ASP A 225 9.06 -14.97 19.88
C ASP A 225 7.78 -14.54 20.62
N ARG A 226 7.74 -14.70 21.94
CA ARG A 226 6.58 -14.31 22.77
C ARG A 226 6.37 -12.80 22.90
N MET A 227 7.28 -11.99 22.37
CA MET A 227 7.21 -10.53 22.30
C MET A 227 7.00 -10.06 20.86
N ASP A 228 6.59 -10.97 19.98
CA ASP A 228 6.32 -10.76 18.56
C ASP A 228 7.54 -10.22 17.78
N ASN A 229 8.77 -10.50 18.24
CA ASN A 229 9.99 -10.22 17.49
C ASN A 229 10.27 -11.37 16.50
N VAL A 230 10.80 -11.02 15.32
CA VAL A 230 11.25 -12.02 14.34
C VAL A 230 12.46 -12.76 14.89
N VAL A 231 12.37 -14.09 14.91
CA VAL A 231 13.44 -15.01 15.31
C VAL A 231 14.05 -15.69 14.08
N ASP A 232 13.21 -16.27 13.22
CA ASP A 232 13.66 -16.92 12.00
C ASP A 232 12.77 -16.51 10.84
N THR A 233 13.35 -16.45 9.64
CA THR A 233 12.58 -16.32 8.39
C THR A 233 12.98 -17.41 7.41
N PHE A 234 11.99 -18.10 6.88
CA PHE A 234 12.12 -19.07 5.81
C PHE A 234 11.56 -18.46 4.53
N VAL A 235 12.30 -18.58 3.43
CA VAL A 235 11.87 -18.20 2.08
C VAL A 235 12.02 -19.41 1.18
N MET A 236 10.92 -19.85 0.58
CA MET A 236 10.85 -21.08 -0.22
C MET A 236 11.42 -22.29 0.53
N GLY A 237 11.17 -22.37 1.85
CA GLY A 237 11.65 -23.43 2.73
C GLY A 237 13.12 -23.31 3.18
N LYS A 238 13.83 -22.24 2.79
CA LYS A 238 15.23 -22.00 3.19
C LYS A 238 15.31 -20.94 4.29
N LEU A 239 16.01 -21.24 5.37
CA LEU A 239 16.30 -20.27 6.43
C LEU A 239 17.21 -19.13 5.90
N VAL A 240 16.78 -17.88 6.02
CA VAL A 240 17.49 -16.69 5.52
C VAL A 240 17.81 -15.63 6.58
N VAL A 241 17.10 -15.62 7.70
CA VAL A 241 17.34 -14.71 8.85
C VAL A 241 17.38 -15.54 10.12
N ARG A 242 18.31 -15.18 11.02
CA ARG A 242 18.38 -15.56 12.43
C ARG A 242 18.45 -14.29 13.28
#